data_AF-A0A5C6QDP2-F1
#
_entry.id   AF-A0A5C6QDP2-F1
#
_cell.length_a   1.000
_cell.length_b   1.000
_cell.length_c   1.000
_cell.angle_alpha   90.00
_cell.angle_beta   90.00
_cell.angle_gamma   90.00
#
_symmetry.space_group_name_H-M   'P 1'
#
loop_
_entity.id
_entity.type
_entity.pdbx_description
1 polymer ?
#
loop_
_entity_poly.entity_id
_entity_poly.type
_entity_poly.pdbx_seq_one_letter_code
_entity_poly.pdbx_strand_id
1 'polypeptide(L)' 'MSNSHEKPIAPADDDCCGGGACNPCVWDHYYAELQKWRIKEAKIKEQQAEAQVVENSK' A
#
# COMPACT_ATOMS: atom_id res chain seq x y z
N MET A 1 14.29 10.25 -7.20
CA MET A 1 12.95 10.77 -6.85
C MET A 1 12.36 9.90 -5.76
N SER A 2 12.06 10.47 -4.60
CA SER A 2 11.47 9.77 -3.45
C SER A 2 10.02 9.39 -3.75
N ASN A 3 9.81 8.24 -4.41
CA ASN A 3 8.49 7.63 -4.58
C ASN A 3 8.07 6.96 -3.27
N SER A 4 7.85 7.76 -2.24
CA SER A 4 7.26 7.30 -0.99
C SER A 4 5.75 7.21 -1.21
N HIS A 5 5.31 6.17 -1.92
CA HIS A 5 3.94 5.69 -1.71
C HIS A 5 3.91 5.14 -0.29
N GLU A 6 3.51 5.98 0.66
CA GLU A 6 3.47 5.62 2.06
C GLU A 6 2.45 4.50 2.27
N LYS A 7 2.87 3.48 3.01
CA LYS A 7 1.99 2.37 3.35
C LYS A 7 0.80 2.93 4.15
N PRO A 8 -0.45 2.57 3.82
CA PRO A 8 -1.59 3.01 4.61
C PRO A 8 -1.39 2.61 6.06
N ILE A 9 -1.69 3.54 6.96
CA ILE A 9 -1.58 3.34 8.41
C ILE A 9 -2.79 2.54 8.85
N ALA A 10 -2.56 1.50 9.66
CA ALA A 10 -3.65 0.70 10.19
C ALA A 10 -4.51 1.56 11.13
N PRO A 11 -5.85 1.46 11.04
CA PRO A 11 -6.73 2.14 11.98
C PRO A 11 -6.45 1.62 13.40
N ALA A 12 -6.68 2.45 14.41
CA ALA A 12 -6.58 2.00 15.79
C ALA A 12 -7.70 0.99 16.09
N ASP A 13 -7.47 0.08 17.05
CA ASP A 13 -8.50 -0.87 17.46
C ASP A 13 -9.75 -0.14 18.03
N ASP A 14 -9.57 1.08 18.54
CA ASP A 14 -10.63 1.98 19.02
C ASP A 14 -11.43 2.66 17.89
N ASP A 15 -10.88 2.78 16.67
CA ASP A 15 -11.60 3.28 15.48
C ASP A 15 -12.55 2.21 14.90
N CYS A 16 -12.29 0.95 15.25
CA CYS A 16 -13.21 -0.13 14.98
C CYS A 16 -14.29 -0.11 16.07
N CYS A 17 -15.56 -0.04 15.70
CA CYS A 17 -16.71 -0.01 16.62
C CYS A 17 -16.87 -1.32 17.46
N GLY A 18 -15.87 -2.20 17.49
CA GLY A 18 -15.73 -3.32 18.42
C GLY A 18 -16.77 -4.46 18.28
N GLY A 19 -17.80 -4.29 17.46
CA GLY A 19 -18.94 -5.21 17.45
C GLY A 19 -19.74 -5.28 16.14
N GLY A 20 -19.15 -4.90 15.00
CA GLY A 20 -19.85 -4.99 13.70
C GLY A 20 -21.03 -4.04 13.54
N ALA A 21 -21.18 -3.04 14.42
CA ALA A 21 -22.25 -2.04 14.35
C ALA A 21 -21.92 -0.89 13.38
N CYS A 22 -20.63 -0.64 13.08
CA CYS A 22 -20.24 0.27 12.01
C CYS A 22 -20.20 -0.47 10.67
N ASN A 23 -21.14 -0.13 9.78
CA ASN A 23 -21.11 -0.53 8.38
C ASN A 23 -21.11 0.77 7.56
N PRO A 24 -20.01 1.13 6.88
CA PRO A 24 -18.85 0.30 6.51
C PRO A 24 -17.77 0.16 7.60
N CYS A 25 -17.10 -1.00 7.63
CA CYS A 25 -15.98 -1.28 8.53
C CYS A 25 -14.73 -0.50 8.10
N VAL A 26 -14.03 0.13 9.05
CA VAL A 26 -12.77 0.86 8.78
C VAL A 26 -11.70 -0.04 8.17
N TRP A 27 -11.73 -1.33 8.53
CA TRP A 27 -10.81 -2.33 8.02
C TRP A 27 -11.03 -2.63 6.53
N ASP A 28 -12.26 -2.59 6.02
CA ASP A 28 -12.53 -2.83 4.60
C ASP A 28 -11.88 -1.74 3.74
N HIS A 29 -12.00 -0.48 4.16
CA HIS A 29 -11.31 0.64 3.53
C HIS A 29 -9.78 0.48 3.61
N TYR A 30 -9.26 0.17 4.80
CA TYR A 30 -7.83 -0.06 5.00
C TYR A 30 -7.28 -1.16 4.08
N TYR A 31 -7.93 -2.33 4.01
CA TYR A 31 -7.48 -3.43 3.17
C TYR A 31 -7.55 -3.09 1.68
N ALA A 32 -8.57 -2.34 1.25
CA ALA A 32 -8.68 -1.88 -0.13
C ALA A 32 -7.51 -0.95 -0.51
N GLU A 33 -7.12 -0.04 0.37
CA GLU A 33 -5.97 0.84 0.16
C GLU A 33 -4.63 0.08 0.24
N LEU A 34 -4.51 -0.85 1.21
CA LEU A 34 -3.33 -1.69 1.37
C LEU A 34 -3.07 -2.55 0.12
N GLN A 35 -4.13 -3.09 -0.49
CA GLN A 35 -4.02 -3.85 -1.73
C GLN A 35 -3.50 -2.97 -2.88
N LYS A 36 -4.04 -1.75 -3.04
CA LYS A 36 -3.55 -0.80 -4.05
C LYS A 36 -2.08 -0.46 -3.83
N TRP A 37 -1.68 -0.26 -2.58
CA TRP A 37 -0.29 0.01 -2.22
C TRP A 37 0.63 -1.15 -2.61
N ARG A 38 0.27 -2.40 -2.27
CA ARG A 38 1.05 -3.59 -2.64
C ARG A 38 1.27 -3.72 -4.14
N ILE A 39 0.24 -3.44 -4.94
CA ILE A 39 0.33 -3.50 -6.41
C ILE A 39 1.29 -2.41 -6.93
N LYS A 40 1.20 -1.19 -6.39
CA LYS A 40 2.09 -0.09 -6.78
C LYS A 40 3.54 -0.38 -6.40
N GLU A 41 3.78 -0.87 -5.19
CA GLU A 41 5.12 -1.27 -4.73
C GLU A 41 5.75 -2.34 -5.62
N ALA A 42 4.97 -3.36 -6.01
CA ALA A 42 5.45 -4.40 -6.91
C ALA A 42 5.88 -3.80 -8.26
N LYS A 43 5.04 -2.93 -8.85
CA LYS A 43 5.35 -2.24 -10.11
C LYS A 43 6.58 -1.34 -10.00
N ILE A 44 6.73 -0.61 -8.90
CA ILE A 44 7.89 0.25 -8.67
C ILE A 44 9.15 -0.59 -8.58
N LYS A 45 9.13 -1.69 -7.81
CA LYS A 45 10.28 -2.60 -7.70
C LYS A 45 10.68 -3.21 -9.04
N GLU A 46 9.69 -3.60 -9.85
CA GLU A 46 9.92 -4.14 -11.19
C GLU A 46 10.56 -3.08 -12.10
N GLN A 47 9.99 -1.87 -12.14
CA GLN A 47 10.55 -0.75 -12.92
C GLN A 47 11.94 -0.32 -12.45
N GLN A 48 12.19 -0.34 -11.14
CA GLN A 48 13.51 -0.03 -10.59
C GLN A 48 14.53 -1.11 -10.93
N ALA A 49 14.15 -2.39 -10.85
CA ALA A 49 15.01 -3.49 -11.26
C ALA A 49 15.34 -3.40 -12.76
N GLU A 50 14.36 -3.14 -13.62
CA GLU A 50 14.58 -2.95 -15.06
C GLU A 50 15.45 -1.72 -15.35
N ALA A 51 15.16 -0.57 -14.75
CA ALA A 51 15.92 0.66 -14.96
C ALA A 51 17.38 0.53 -14.50
N GLN A 52 17.62 -0.11 -13.35
CA GLN A 52 18.97 -0.30 -12.82
C GLN A 52 19.80 -1.27 -13.66
N VAL A 53 19.18 -2.31 -14.25
CA VAL A 53 19.88 -3.25 -15.14
C VAL A 53 20.27 -2.58 -16.47
N VAL A 54 19.40 -1.74 -17.03
CA VAL A 54 19.68 -1.01 -18.29
C VAL A 54 20.80 0.03 -18.09
N GLU A 55 20.81 0.73 -16.95
CA GLU A 55 21.84 1.74 -16.64
C GLU A 55 23.23 1.11 -16.40
N ASN A 56 23.30 -0.04 -15.74
CA ASN A 56 24.57 -0.75 -15.49
C ASN A 56 25.15 -1.48 -16.71
N SER A 57 24.39 -1.61 -17.81
CA SER A 57 24.79 -2.36 -19.00
C SER A 57 25.29 -1.47 -20.16
N LYS A 58 25.48 -0.16 -19.93
CA LYS A 58 25.92 0.82 -20.92
C LYS A 58 27.27 1.42 -20.54
#